data_AF-A0A2N3BH08-F1
#
_entry.id   AF-A0A2N3BH08-F1
#
_cell.length_a   1.000
_cell.length_b   1.000
_cell.length_c   1.000
_cell.angle_alpha   90.00
_cell.angle_beta   90.00
_cell.angle_gamma   90.00
#
_symmetry.space_group_name_H-M   'P 1'
#
loop_
_entity.id
_entity.type
_entity.pdbx_description
1 polymer ?
#
loop_
_entity_poly.entity_id
_entity_poly.type
_entity_poly.pdbx_seq_one_letter_code
_entity_poly.pdbx_strand_id
1 'polypeptide(L)'
;MRIVDEKRDRPRHGFRFPRGQREEGPGLDPRQDLEAVVDPPHGAFLAGLILGASTDRRAAIFFTSPVQSLFLMIFFLSVGLLIDLGFILENLGVVLFLVFVILVAKTATNIGILHFLREPWDNAFIAGLVMAQIGEFSFVLAKAGLGAAAIDRETYQLALSVIALSLVVSPFWLATARRIHGLRHNFQFTGVAATTERLYPGAYALAMRVWVTLKNAAATAHARLRERRSKP
;
A
#
# COMPACT_ATOMS: atom_id res chain seq x y z
N MET A 1 0.81 -29.59 92.57
CA MET A 1 -0.61 -29.38 92.92
C MET A 1 -1.28 -28.76 91.69
N ARG A 2 -2.16 -29.51 91.00
CA ARG A 2 -3.42 -29.07 90.32
C ARG A 2 -3.55 -27.55 89.99
N ILE A 3 -3.93 -27.05 88.81
CA ILE A 3 -4.94 -27.47 87.82
C ILE A 3 -4.69 -26.74 86.48
N VAL A 4 -5.01 -27.44 85.40
CA VAL A 4 -5.50 -27.00 84.08
C VAL A 4 -6.08 -25.57 84.02
N ASP A 5 -5.68 -24.77 83.02
CA ASP A 5 -6.71 -24.01 82.29
C ASP A 5 -6.35 -23.93 80.80
N GLU A 6 -7.37 -24.23 80.03
CA GLU A 6 -7.42 -24.52 78.61
C GLU A 6 -8.04 -23.30 77.95
N LYS A 7 -7.30 -22.59 77.09
CA LYS A 7 -7.95 -21.69 76.13
C LYS A 7 -7.11 -21.41 74.89
N ARG A 8 -7.45 -22.21 73.88
CA ARG A 8 -7.83 -21.76 72.54
C ARG A 8 -6.69 -21.21 71.68
N ASP A 9 -6.06 -22.18 71.04
CA ASP A 9 -5.36 -22.11 69.77
C ASP A 9 -6.14 -21.29 68.71
N ARG A 10 -5.52 -20.19 68.25
CA ARG A 10 -5.77 -19.62 66.93
C ARG A 10 -4.41 -19.26 66.34
N PRO A 11 -3.93 -19.96 65.31
CA PRO A 11 -2.67 -19.60 64.67
C PRO A 11 -2.86 -18.27 63.92
N ARG A 12 -2.17 -17.23 64.39
CA ARG A 12 -1.92 -16.01 63.61
C ARG A 12 -0.90 -16.33 62.51
N HIS A 13 -1.32 -17.02 61.47
CA HIS A 13 -0.59 -17.01 60.21
C HIS A 13 -0.82 -15.66 59.55
N GLY A 14 0.06 -14.70 59.88
CA GLY A 14 0.28 -13.53 59.05
C GLY A 14 0.66 -14.03 57.67
N PHE A 15 -0.30 -13.98 56.75
CA PHE A 15 -0.09 -14.25 55.33
C PHE A 15 0.85 -13.17 54.80
N ARG A 16 2.16 -13.45 54.88
CA ARG A 16 3.18 -12.65 54.22
C ARG A 16 3.04 -12.96 52.74
N PHE A 17 2.37 -12.08 52.00
CA PHE A 17 2.36 -12.17 50.55
C PHE A 17 3.82 -12.25 50.08
N PRO A 18 4.25 -13.34 49.41
CA PRO A 18 5.51 -13.31 48.70
C PRO A 18 5.40 -12.13 47.74
N ARG A 19 6.29 -11.15 47.86
CA ARG A 19 6.44 -10.15 46.80
C ARG A 19 6.65 -10.96 45.54
N GLY A 20 5.63 -11.01 44.69
CA GLY A 20 5.79 -11.46 43.32
C GLY A 20 7.03 -10.73 42.84
N GLN A 21 8.03 -11.51 42.42
CA GLN A 21 9.08 -10.96 41.59
C GLN A 21 8.31 -10.21 40.51
N ARG A 22 8.39 -8.88 40.52
CA ARG A 22 8.08 -8.15 39.31
C ARG A 22 9.14 -8.67 38.37
N GLU A 23 8.78 -9.69 37.59
CA GLU A 23 9.34 -9.82 36.27
C GLU A 23 9.09 -8.45 35.67
N GLU A 24 10.09 -7.58 35.74
CA GLU A 24 10.24 -6.49 34.81
C GLU A 24 10.30 -7.17 33.45
N GLY A 25 9.12 -7.44 32.89
CA GLY A 25 8.98 -7.70 31.47
C GLY A 25 9.75 -6.60 30.77
N PRO A 26 10.48 -6.93 29.69
CA PRO A 26 11.42 -6.01 29.05
C PRO A 26 10.74 -4.66 28.92
N GLY A 27 11.37 -3.61 29.47
CA GLY A 27 10.80 -2.28 29.51
C GLY A 27 10.35 -1.90 28.10
N LEU A 28 9.04 -1.96 27.88
CA LEU A 28 8.40 -1.56 26.63
C LEU A 28 8.64 -0.06 26.52
N ASP A 29 9.71 0.33 25.82
CA ASP A 29 9.97 1.71 25.47
C ASP A 29 8.90 2.11 24.46
N PRO A 30 7.93 2.97 24.83
CA PRO A 30 6.82 3.34 23.96
C PRO A 30 7.29 3.98 22.64
N ARG A 31 8.55 4.42 22.57
CA ARG A 31 9.18 4.93 21.36
C ARG A 31 9.70 3.82 20.44
N GLN A 32 10.32 2.76 20.98
CA GLN A 32 10.79 1.62 20.19
C GLN A 32 9.64 0.79 19.63
N ASP A 33 8.56 0.65 20.39
CA ASP A 33 7.40 -0.14 19.99
C ASP A 33 6.59 0.56 18.88
N LEU A 34 6.61 1.89 18.85
CA LEU A 34 5.89 2.68 17.84
C LEU A 34 6.63 2.72 16.50
N GLU A 35 7.96 2.66 16.52
CA GLU A 35 8.79 2.54 15.30
C GLU A 35 8.63 1.18 14.62
N ALA A 36 8.27 0.13 15.37
CA ALA A 36 8.06 -1.21 14.84
C ALA A 36 6.69 -1.45 14.18
N VAL A 37 5.71 -0.55 14.37
CA VAL A 37 4.31 -0.79 13.96
C VAL A 37 4.03 -0.42 12.51
N VAL A 38 4.87 0.39 11.85
CA VAL A 38 4.63 0.82 10.46
C VAL A 38 5.94 0.88 9.68
N ASP A 39 6.11 0.00 8.68
CA ASP A 39 7.28 0.11 7.80
C ASP A 39 7.28 1.48 7.09
N PRO A 40 8.45 2.09 6.84
CA PRO A 40 8.56 3.43 6.26
C PRO A 40 7.69 3.69 5.00
N PRO A 41 7.55 2.75 4.04
CA PRO A 41 6.69 2.95 2.87
C PRO A 41 5.20 3.05 3.23
N HIS A 42 4.75 2.22 4.18
CA HIS A 42 3.36 2.20 4.64
C HIS A 42 3.03 3.48 5.44
N GLY A 43 3.99 3.98 6.22
CA GLY A 43 3.87 5.23 6.96
C GLY A 43 3.78 6.45 6.03
N ALA A 44 4.63 6.50 5.00
CA ALA A 44 4.58 7.53 3.98
C ALA A 44 3.26 7.51 3.18
N PHE A 45 2.76 6.32 2.83
CA PHE A 45 1.46 6.17 2.17
C PHE A 45 0.31 6.68 3.04
N LEU A 46 0.29 6.31 4.33
CA LEU A 46 -0.73 6.76 5.27
C LEU A 46 -0.68 8.29 5.48
N ALA A 47 0.52 8.85 5.65
CA ALA A 47 0.71 10.30 5.73
C ALA A 47 0.18 11.00 4.46
N GLY A 48 0.43 10.42 3.28
CA GLY A 48 -0.11 10.89 2.01
C GLY A 48 -1.65 10.87 1.94
N LEU A 49 -2.29 9.81 2.45
CA LEU A 49 -3.77 9.73 2.51
C LEU A 49 -4.36 10.80 3.43
N ILE A 50 -3.77 11.00 4.61
CA ILE A 50 -4.20 12.03 5.58
C ILE A 50 -4.02 13.43 4.98
N LEU A 51 -2.85 13.69 4.39
CA LEU A 51 -2.55 14.98 3.76
C LEU A 51 -3.45 15.24 2.54
N GLY A 52 -3.77 14.19 1.77
CA GLY A 52 -4.68 14.25 0.64
C GLY A 52 -6.14 14.54 1.01
N ALA A 53 -6.56 14.20 2.22
CA ALA A 53 -7.88 14.52 2.75
C ALA A 53 -7.98 15.95 3.34
N SER A 54 -6.86 16.66 3.45
CA SER A 54 -6.81 18.02 4.00
C SER A 54 -7.27 19.10 2.99
N THR A 55 -7.71 20.24 3.51
CA THR A 55 -8.08 21.43 2.72
C THR A 55 -6.91 22.00 1.92
N ASP A 56 -5.67 21.80 2.36
CA ASP A 56 -4.45 22.36 1.76
C ASP A 56 -3.70 21.37 0.83
N ARG A 57 -4.37 20.32 0.35
CA ARG A 57 -3.81 19.32 -0.57
C ARG A 57 -3.05 19.94 -1.76
N ARG A 58 -3.52 21.06 -2.31
CA ARG A 58 -2.86 21.73 -3.45
C ARG A 58 -1.48 22.28 -3.11
N ALA A 59 -1.35 22.92 -1.95
CA ALA A 59 -0.07 23.41 -1.46
C ALA A 59 0.86 22.22 -1.14
N ALA A 60 0.33 21.18 -0.50
CA ALA A 60 1.08 19.95 -0.23
C ALA A 60 1.67 19.34 -1.51
N ILE A 61 0.87 19.15 -2.57
CA ILE A 61 1.33 18.61 -3.86
C ILE A 61 2.42 19.49 -4.48
N PHE A 62 2.26 20.82 -4.41
CA PHE A 62 3.24 21.76 -4.93
C PHE A 62 4.61 21.62 -4.24
N PHE A 63 4.62 21.49 -2.92
CA PHE A 63 5.85 21.30 -2.15
C PHE A 63 6.47 19.90 -2.29
N THR A 64 5.65 18.85 -2.47
CA THR A 64 6.15 17.48 -2.57
C THR A 64 6.61 17.11 -3.98
N SER A 65 6.09 17.74 -5.03
CA SER A 65 6.42 17.39 -6.42
C SER A 65 7.92 17.48 -6.75
N PRO A 66 8.67 18.52 -6.35
CA PRO A 66 10.11 18.58 -6.59
C PRO A 66 10.88 17.49 -5.85
N VAL A 67 10.48 17.21 -4.60
CA VAL A 67 11.09 16.16 -3.76
C VAL A 67 10.87 14.80 -4.42
N GLN A 68 9.64 14.50 -4.86
CA GLN A 68 9.33 13.28 -5.59
C GLN A 68 10.23 13.10 -6.82
N SER A 69 10.41 14.15 -7.63
CA SER A 69 11.27 14.11 -8.81
C SER A 69 12.73 13.78 -8.47
N LEU A 70 13.26 14.33 -7.37
CA LEU A 70 14.62 14.03 -6.90
C LEU A 70 14.74 12.57 -6.43
N PHE A 71 13.76 12.07 -5.66
CA PHE A 71 13.76 10.68 -5.21
C PHE A 71 13.66 9.70 -6.39
N LEU A 72 12.84 10.00 -7.40
CA LEU A 72 12.78 9.20 -8.62
C LEU A 72 14.13 9.21 -9.35
N MET A 73 14.78 10.37 -9.49
CA MET A 73 16.11 10.46 -10.11
C MET A 73 17.14 9.59 -9.38
N ILE A 74 17.19 9.68 -8.05
CA ILE A 74 18.12 8.92 -7.22
C ILE A 74 17.80 7.42 -7.26
N PHE A 75 16.51 7.05 -7.26
CA PHE A 75 16.08 5.67 -7.41
C PHE A 75 16.55 5.07 -8.74
N PHE A 76 16.30 5.76 -9.86
CA PHE A 76 16.74 5.30 -11.19
C PHE A 76 18.26 5.23 -11.31
N LEU A 77 18.98 6.20 -10.73
CA LEU A 77 20.44 6.16 -10.65
C LEU A 77 20.93 4.93 -9.86
N SER A 78 20.34 4.69 -8.69
CA SER A 78 20.72 3.57 -7.82
C SER A 78 20.43 2.22 -8.47
N VAL A 79 19.28 2.08 -9.14
CA VAL A 79 18.94 0.90 -9.94
C VAL A 79 19.97 0.73 -11.07
N GLY A 80 20.32 1.81 -11.77
CA GLY A 80 21.35 1.80 -12.81
C GLY A 80 22.70 1.28 -12.32
N LEU A 81 23.11 1.66 -11.11
CA LEU A 81 24.36 1.21 -10.49
C LEU A 81 24.31 -0.24 -9.98
N LEU A 82 23.13 -0.76 -9.69
CA LEU A 82 22.94 -2.13 -9.20
C LEU A 82 22.98 -3.16 -10.35
N ILE A 83 22.77 -2.71 -11.59
CA ILE A 83 22.74 -3.57 -12.77
C ILE A 83 24.16 -3.92 -13.20
N ASP A 84 24.38 -5.20 -13.46
CA ASP A 84 25.58 -5.69 -14.12
C ASP A 84 25.37 -5.69 -15.64
N LEU A 85 26.00 -4.73 -16.33
CA LEU A 85 25.92 -4.63 -17.80
C LEU A 85 26.62 -5.82 -18.49
N GLY A 86 27.67 -6.38 -17.90
CA GLY A 86 28.35 -7.56 -18.43
C GLY A 86 27.41 -8.76 -18.46
N PHE A 87 26.74 -9.02 -17.34
CA PHE A 87 25.74 -10.08 -17.24
C PHE A 87 24.61 -9.95 -18.26
N ILE A 88 24.11 -8.72 -18.50
CA ILE A 88 23.06 -8.45 -19.49
C ILE A 88 23.54 -8.78 -20.91
N LEU A 89 24.77 -8.39 -21.26
CA LEU A 89 25.31 -8.63 -22.60
C LEU A 89 25.53 -10.13 -22.85
N GLU A 90 25.98 -10.86 -21.84
CA GLU A 90 26.16 -12.32 -21.90
C GLU A 90 24.82 -13.06 -22.01
N ASN A 91 23.79 -12.60 -21.28
CA ASN A 91 22.48 -13.25 -21.19
C ASN A 91 21.37 -12.52 -21.96
N LEU A 92 21.75 -11.71 -22.96
CA LEU A 92 20.85 -10.76 -23.62
C LEU A 92 19.58 -11.43 -24.16
N GLY A 93 19.73 -12.62 -24.77
CA GLY A 93 18.62 -13.38 -25.32
C GLY A 93 17.61 -13.80 -24.25
N VAL A 94 18.08 -14.30 -23.10
CA VAL A 94 17.23 -14.73 -21.99
C VAL A 94 16.55 -13.53 -21.36
N VAL A 95 17.29 -12.45 -21.08
CA VAL A 95 16.75 -11.21 -20.50
C VAL A 95 15.65 -10.62 -21.39
N LEU A 96 15.91 -10.49 -22.69
CA LEU A 96 14.96 -9.91 -23.63
C LEU A 96 13.71 -10.79 -23.79
N PHE A 97 13.88 -12.11 -23.84
CA PHE A 97 12.77 -13.06 -23.85
C PHE A 97 11.92 -12.93 -22.58
N LEU A 98 12.54 -12.90 -21.39
CA LEU A 98 11.81 -12.74 -20.13
C LEU A 98 11.04 -11.41 -20.08
N VAL A 99 11.68 -10.29 -20.46
CA VAL A 99 11.02 -8.99 -20.50
C VAL A 99 9.82 -9.02 -21.45
N PHE A 100 9.98 -9.60 -22.64
CA PHE A 100 8.89 -9.74 -23.60
C PHE A 100 7.74 -10.60 -23.05
N VAL A 101 8.06 -11.78 -22.49
CA VAL A 101 7.05 -12.67 -21.89
C VAL A 101 6.32 -11.98 -20.76
N ILE A 102 7.02 -11.32 -19.83
CA ILE A 102 6.39 -10.63 -18.70
C ILE A 102 5.48 -9.52 -19.19
N LEU A 103 5.94 -8.71 -20.15
CA LEU A 103 5.19 -7.58 -20.66
C LEU A 103 3.93 -8.03 -21.41
N VAL A 104 4.03 -9.06 -22.26
CA VAL A 104 2.88 -9.65 -22.97
C VAL A 104 1.95 -10.37 -22.02
N ALA A 105 2.46 -11.25 -21.16
CA ALA A 105 1.65 -12.04 -20.23
C ALA A 105 0.89 -11.15 -19.24
N LYS A 106 1.54 -10.12 -18.69
CA LYS A 106 0.90 -9.17 -17.77
C LYS A 106 -0.15 -8.33 -18.47
N THR A 107 0.15 -7.84 -19.67
CA THR A 107 -0.83 -7.11 -20.49
C THR A 107 -2.03 -7.99 -20.81
N ALA A 108 -1.81 -9.21 -21.30
CA ALA A 108 -2.86 -10.16 -21.62
C ALA A 108 -3.71 -10.54 -20.39
N THR A 109 -3.07 -10.75 -19.24
CA THR A 109 -3.76 -11.05 -17.97
C THR A 109 -4.63 -9.88 -17.56
N ASN A 110 -4.11 -8.65 -17.59
CA ASN A 110 -4.87 -7.46 -17.22
C ASN A 110 -6.08 -7.26 -18.15
N ILE A 111 -5.89 -7.40 -19.47
CA ILE A 111 -6.98 -7.29 -20.45
C ILE A 111 -8.01 -8.40 -20.24
N GLY A 112 -7.55 -9.64 -20.03
CA GLY A 112 -8.42 -10.79 -19.77
C GLY A 112 -9.28 -10.59 -18.53
N ILE A 113 -8.70 -10.08 -17.44
CA ILE A 113 -9.43 -9.75 -16.22
C ILE A 113 -10.46 -8.65 -16.50
N LEU A 114 -10.06 -7.55 -17.14
CA LEU A 114 -10.98 -6.44 -17.43
C LEU A 114 -12.11 -6.86 -18.37
N HIS A 115 -11.82 -7.70 -19.35
CA HIS A 115 -12.81 -8.26 -20.24
C HIS A 115 -13.78 -9.20 -19.51
N PHE A 116 -13.27 -10.03 -18.59
CA PHE A 116 -14.11 -10.86 -17.71
C PHE A 116 -15.03 -10.01 -16.83
N LEU A 117 -14.57 -8.83 -16.40
CA LEU A 117 -15.37 -7.82 -15.71
C LEU A 117 -16.35 -7.06 -16.62
N ARG A 118 -16.50 -7.46 -17.89
CA ARG A 118 -17.39 -6.87 -18.89
C ARG A 118 -17.05 -5.43 -19.28
N GLU A 119 -15.78 -5.03 -19.14
CA GLU A 119 -15.34 -3.77 -19.73
C GLU A 119 -15.31 -3.86 -21.27
N PRO A 120 -15.72 -2.78 -21.98
CA PRO A 120 -15.55 -2.69 -23.43
C PRO A 120 -14.10 -2.96 -23.83
N TRP A 121 -13.89 -3.68 -24.94
CA TRP A 121 -12.56 -4.07 -25.41
C TRP A 121 -11.58 -2.90 -25.52
N ASP A 122 -12.05 -1.74 -25.99
CA ASP A 122 -11.24 -0.53 -26.08
C ASP A 122 -10.75 -0.06 -24.70
N ASN A 123 -11.61 -0.10 -23.67
CA ASN A 123 -11.27 0.27 -22.30
C ASN A 123 -10.34 -0.75 -21.65
N ALA A 124 -10.66 -2.04 -21.80
CA ALA A 124 -9.90 -3.14 -21.23
C ALA A 124 -8.45 -3.14 -21.76
N PHE A 125 -8.28 -2.87 -23.06
CA PHE A 125 -6.97 -2.76 -23.69
C PHE A 125 -6.11 -1.67 -23.06
N ILE A 126 -6.63 -0.44 -22.95
CA ILE A 126 -5.87 0.71 -22.44
C ILE A 126 -5.56 0.55 -20.96
N ALA A 127 -6.58 0.25 -20.16
CA ALA A 127 -6.42 0.11 -18.71
C ALA A 127 -5.46 -1.05 -18.40
N GLY A 128 -5.57 -2.16 -19.12
CA GLY A 128 -4.64 -3.28 -18.96
C GLY A 128 -3.19 -2.93 -19.33
N LEU A 129 -3.00 -2.09 -20.34
CA LEU A 129 -1.69 -1.62 -20.80
C LEU A 129 -1.06 -0.63 -19.82
N VAL A 130 -1.85 0.27 -19.22
CA VAL A 130 -1.38 1.20 -18.17
C VAL A 130 -1.02 0.46 -16.88
N MET A 131 -1.78 -0.58 -16.53
CA MET A 131 -1.51 -1.43 -15.36
C MET A 131 -0.33 -2.39 -15.54
N ALA A 132 0.20 -2.54 -16.75
CA ALA A 132 1.29 -3.48 -17.02
C ALA A 132 2.64 -3.05 -16.40
N GLN A 133 2.77 -1.81 -15.91
CA GLN A 133 4.03 -1.30 -15.34
C GLN A 133 4.51 -2.15 -14.15
N ILE A 134 5.75 -2.61 -14.21
CA ILE A 134 6.42 -3.31 -13.11
C ILE A 134 6.69 -2.28 -12.00
N GLY A 135 6.23 -2.59 -10.78
CA GLY A 135 6.41 -1.72 -9.63
C GLY A 135 7.77 -1.90 -8.96
N GLU A 136 8.23 -0.84 -8.29
CA GLU A 136 9.48 -0.79 -7.51
C GLU A 136 9.56 -1.88 -6.43
N PHE A 137 8.40 -2.38 -5.98
CA PHE A 137 8.27 -3.49 -5.05
C PHE A 137 8.97 -4.78 -5.52
N SER A 138 9.11 -4.97 -6.83
CA SER A 138 9.80 -6.13 -7.40
C SER A 138 11.28 -6.19 -7.00
N PHE A 139 11.92 -5.02 -6.82
CA PHE A 139 13.31 -4.95 -6.31
C PHE A 139 13.39 -5.36 -4.85
N VAL A 140 12.42 -4.91 -4.04
CA VAL A 140 12.33 -5.29 -2.63
C VAL A 140 12.15 -6.80 -2.50
N LEU A 141 11.25 -7.38 -3.31
CA LEU A 141 10.99 -8.82 -3.31
C LEU A 141 12.21 -9.63 -3.80
N ALA A 142 12.90 -9.19 -4.84
CA ALA A 142 14.13 -9.84 -5.32
C ALA A 142 15.22 -9.83 -4.23
N LYS A 143 15.42 -8.67 -3.56
CA LYS A 143 16.39 -8.55 -2.47
C LYS A 143 16.00 -9.42 -1.26
N ALA A 144 14.72 -9.43 -0.90
CA ALA A 144 14.20 -10.28 0.17
C ALA A 144 14.38 -11.76 -0.15
N GLY A 145 14.12 -12.17 -1.40
CA GLY A 145 14.34 -13.54 -1.87
C GLY A 145 15.80 -13.98 -1.77
N LEU A 146 16.74 -13.11 -2.13
CA LEU A 146 18.16 -13.39 -1.97
C LEU A 146 18.55 -13.51 -0.49
N GLY A 147 18.05 -12.60 0.36
CA GLY A 147 18.28 -12.63 1.80
C GLY A 147 17.70 -13.86 2.50
N ALA A 148 16.58 -14.38 2.00
CA ALA A 148 15.96 -15.62 2.48
C ALA A 148 16.57 -16.89 1.86
N ALA A 149 17.60 -16.77 1.01
CA ALA A 149 18.17 -17.86 0.21
C ALA A 149 17.14 -18.62 -0.65
N ALA A 150 16.02 -17.97 -0.99
CA ALA A 150 14.99 -18.53 -1.86
C ALA A 150 15.37 -18.44 -3.35
N ILE A 151 16.24 -17.49 -3.69
CA ILE A 151 16.87 -17.35 -5.01
C ILE A 151 18.38 -17.25 -4.84
N ASP A 152 19.10 -17.75 -5.82
CA ASP A 152 20.56 -17.64 -5.87
C ASP A 152 21.00 -16.30 -6.47
N ARG A 153 22.31 -16.05 -6.47
CA ARG A 153 22.88 -14.78 -6.92
C ARG A 153 22.70 -14.56 -8.42
N GLU A 154 22.70 -15.63 -9.22
CA GLU A 154 22.48 -15.56 -10.67
C GLU A 154 21.02 -15.19 -10.98
N THR A 155 20.05 -15.86 -10.34
CA THR A 155 18.63 -15.51 -10.49
C THR A 155 18.34 -14.10 -9.99
N TYR A 156 19.01 -13.65 -8.93
CA TYR A 156 18.91 -12.27 -8.46
C TYR A 156 19.39 -11.27 -9.51
N GLN A 157 20.56 -11.49 -10.13
CA GLN A 157 21.07 -10.64 -11.22
C GLN A 157 20.12 -10.65 -12.42
N LEU A 158 19.61 -11.83 -12.80
CA LEU A 158 18.63 -11.95 -13.88
C LEU A 158 17.35 -11.16 -13.58
N ALA A 159 16.81 -11.29 -12.37
CA ALA A 159 15.63 -10.55 -11.94
C ALA A 159 15.86 -9.04 -11.97
N LEU A 160 17.01 -8.56 -11.46
CA LEU A 160 17.37 -7.14 -11.51
C LEU A 160 17.43 -6.62 -12.94
N SER A 161 18.10 -7.33 -13.84
CA SER A 161 18.22 -6.98 -15.26
C SER A 161 16.85 -6.88 -15.93
N VAL A 162 15.98 -7.85 -15.68
CA VAL A 162 14.62 -7.90 -16.25
C VAL A 162 13.76 -6.76 -15.70
N ILE A 163 13.76 -6.52 -14.38
CA ILE A 163 13.00 -5.44 -13.75
C ILE A 163 13.46 -4.08 -14.29
N ALA A 164 14.78 -3.84 -14.31
CA ALA A 164 15.33 -2.58 -14.77
C ALA A 164 15.06 -2.33 -16.26
N LEU A 165 15.27 -3.33 -17.12
CA LEU A 165 14.99 -3.19 -18.54
C LEU A 165 13.49 -2.96 -18.78
N SER A 166 12.62 -3.64 -18.01
CA SER A 166 11.19 -3.38 -18.07
C SER A 166 10.82 -1.96 -17.64
N LEU A 167 11.47 -1.39 -16.63
CA LEU A 167 11.24 0.00 -16.21
C LEU A 167 11.64 1.00 -17.29
N VAL A 168 12.77 0.76 -17.97
CA VAL A 168 13.21 1.58 -19.10
C VAL A 168 12.24 1.46 -20.27
N VAL A 169 11.73 0.26 -20.57
CA VAL A 169 10.80 0.01 -21.69
C VAL A 169 9.39 0.56 -21.39
N SER A 170 8.97 0.57 -20.12
CA SER A 170 7.62 0.96 -19.71
C SER A 170 7.13 2.33 -20.24
N PRO A 171 7.89 3.45 -20.15
CA PRO A 171 7.46 4.72 -20.70
C PRO A 171 7.29 4.71 -22.22
N PHE A 172 8.14 3.96 -22.96
CA PHE A 172 8.01 3.79 -24.41
C PHE A 172 6.77 2.97 -24.74
N TRP A 173 6.54 1.89 -24.00
CA TRP A 173 5.34 1.06 -24.13
C TRP A 173 4.06 1.87 -23.92
N LEU A 174 4.03 2.71 -22.87
CA LEU A 174 2.93 3.61 -22.58
C LEU A 174 2.78 4.73 -23.63
N ALA A 175 3.87 5.24 -24.19
CA ALA A 175 3.81 6.22 -25.27
C ALA A 175 3.23 5.62 -26.56
N THR A 176 3.63 4.40 -26.91
CA THR A 176 3.09 3.64 -28.05
C THR A 176 1.61 3.33 -27.84
N ALA A 177 1.23 2.88 -26.65
CA ALA A 177 -0.16 2.70 -26.22
C ALA A 177 -1.01 3.97 -26.47
N ARG A 178 -0.53 5.12 -25.98
CA ARG A 178 -1.20 6.40 -26.14
C ARG A 178 -1.27 6.85 -27.60
N ARG A 179 -0.25 6.58 -28.42
CA ARG A 179 -0.30 6.90 -29.86
C ARG A 179 -1.34 6.08 -30.61
N ILE A 180 -1.38 4.77 -30.38
CA ILE A 180 -2.37 3.87 -30.99
C ILE A 180 -3.78 4.33 -30.60
N HIS A 181 -3.96 4.76 -29.35
CA HIS A 181 -5.24 5.27 -28.87
C HIS A 181 -5.56 6.69 -29.36
N GLY A 182 -4.59 7.60 -29.45
CA GLY A 182 -4.78 8.98 -29.90
C GLY A 182 -5.27 9.09 -31.35
N LEU A 183 -5.06 8.05 -32.17
CA LEU A 183 -5.63 7.91 -33.51
C LEU A 183 -7.13 7.56 -33.50
N ARG A 184 -7.68 7.08 -32.39
CA ARG A 184 -9.12 6.80 -32.17
C ARG A 184 -9.68 7.84 -31.19
N HIS A 185 -10.05 9.00 -31.71
CA HIS A 185 -10.49 10.13 -30.90
C HIS A 185 -11.75 9.85 -30.05
N ASN A 186 -11.82 10.52 -28.89
CA ASN A 186 -12.83 10.49 -27.84
C ASN A 186 -12.69 9.32 -26.86
N PHE A 187 -12.22 9.55 -25.63
CA PHE A 187 -13.01 9.22 -24.44
C PHE A 187 -12.32 9.65 -23.14
N GLN A 188 -13.14 10.21 -22.25
CA GLN A 188 -12.81 10.68 -20.92
C GLN A 188 -12.66 9.50 -19.96
N PHE A 189 -11.62 9.52 -19.14
CA PHE A 189 -11.42 8.60 -18.01
C PHE A 189 -12.60 8.74 -17.04
N THR A 190 -13.65 7.95 -17.23
CA THR A 190 -14.76 7.88 -16.27
C THR A 190 -14.29 6.91 -15.19
N GLY A 191 -13.67 7.47 -14.14
CA GLY A 191 -12.96 6.71 -13.11
C GLY A 191 -13.80 5.64 -12.40
N VAL A 192 -13.19 4.92 -11.46
CA VAL A 192 -13.73 3.76 -10.72
C VAL A 192 -15.20 3.91 -10.30
N ALA A 193 -15.65 5.12 -9.96
CA ALA A 193 -17.05 5.41 -9.63
C ALA A 193 -18.03 5.09 -10.78
N ALA A 194 -17.71 5.44 -12.02
CA ALA A 194 -18.56 5.20 -13.20
C ALA A 194 -18.58 3.73 -13.62
N THR A 195 -17.46 3.03 -13.42
CA THR A 195 -17.34 1.58 -13.62
C THR A 195 -18.18 0.82 -12.60
N THR A 196 -18.16 1.27 -11.34
CA THR A 196 -18.94 0.69 -10.24
C THR A 196 -20.45 0.90 -10.44
N GLU A 197 -20.85 2.03 -11.01
CA GLU A 197 -22.25 2.35 -11.34
C GLU A 197 -22.83 1.44 -12.44
N ARG A 198 -22.01 1.02 -13.41
CA ARG A 198 -22.40 0.07 -14.46
C ARG A 198 -22.49 -1.37 -13.98
N LEU A 199 -21.67 -1.77 -13.00
CA LEU A 199 -21.62 -3.15 -12.49
C LEU A 199 -22.70 -3.47 -11.45
N TYR A 200 -23.19 -2.47 -10.70
CA TYR A 200 -24.26 -2.61 -9.71
C TYR A 200 -25.32 -1.51 -9.86
N PRO A 201 -26.24 -1.62 -10.84
CA PRO A 201 -27.31 -0.65 -11.00
C PRO A 201 -28.22 -0.67 -9.75
N GLY A 202 -28.27 0.44 -9.03
CA GLY A 202 -29.12 0.63 -7.84
C GLY A 202 -28.38 0.62 -6.49
N ALA A 203 -27.22 -0.02 -6.38
CA ALA A 203 -26.43 0.01 -5.14
C ALA A 203 -25.84 1.41 -4.87
N TYR A 204 -25.43 2.12 -5.93
CA TYR A 204 -24.92 3.49 -5.84
C TYR A 204 -26.00 4.48 -5.39
N ALA A 205 -27.22 4.37 -5.91
CA ALA A 205 -28.33 5.24 -5.51
C ALA A 205 -28.71 5.05 -4.04
N LEU A 206 -28.67 3.82 -3.54
CA LEU A 206 -28.90 3.51 -2.13
C LEU A 206 -27.75 4.00 -1.25
N ALA A 207 -26.50 3.78 -1.66
CA ALA A 207 -25.32 4.29 -0.97
C ALA A 207 -25.29 5.82 -0.91
N MET A 208 -25.61 6.52 -2.00
CA MET A 208 -25.74 7.97 -2.05
C MET A 208 -26.90 8.48 -1.19
N ARG A 209 -28.06 7.81 -1.21
CA ARG A 209 -29.18 8.15 -0.32
C ARG A 209 -28.80 7.98 1.15
N VAL A 210 -28.14 6.88 1.50
CA VAL A 210 -27.63 6.64 2.86
C VAL A 210 -26.59 7.70 3.24
N TRP A 211 -25.65 8.02 2.36
CA TRP A 211 -24.62 9.02 2.59
C TRP A 211 -25.20 10.43 2.81
N VAL A 212 -26.16 10.84 1.98
CA VAL A 212 -26.85 12.13 2.11
C VAL A 212 -27.68 12.18 3.39
N THR A 213 -28.36 11.08 3.73
CA THR A 213 -29.17 11.00 4.97
C THR A 213 -28.28 11.06 6.20
N LEU A 214 -27.13 10.38 6.20
CA LEU A 214 -26.13 10.43 7.27
C LEU A 214 -25.52 11.83 7.40
N LYS A 215 -25.19 12.49 6.29
CA LYS A 215 -24.66 13.85 6.30
C LYS A 215 -25.67 14.86 6.85
N ASN A 216 -26.93 14.74 6.44
CA ASN A 216 -28.00 15.60 6.94
C ASN A 216 -28.31 15.33 8.42
N ALA A 217 -28.32 14.05 8.83
CA ALA A 217 -28.49 13.66 10.24
C ALA A 217 -27.36 14.22 11.11
N ALA A 218 -26.10 14.12 10.67
CA ALA A 218 -24.94 14.68 11.35
C ALA A 218 -25.01 16.22 11.44
N ALA A 219 -25.46 16.91 10.38
CA ALA A 219 -25.66 18.36 10.40
C ALA A 219 -26.75 18.78 11.40
N THR A 220 -27.88 18.07 11.45
CA THR A 220 -28.93 18.32 12.46
C THR A 220 -28.50 17.97 13.88
N ALA A 221 -27.67 16.94 14.07
CA ALA A 221 -27.11 16.59 15.38
C ALA A 221 -26.14 17.67 15.86
N HIS A 222 -25.27 18.19 14.98
CA HIS A 222 -24.39 19.31 15.28
C HIS A 222 -25.15 20.61 15.60
N ALA A 223 -26.27 20.89 14.93
CA ALA A 223 -27.13 22.04 15.23
C ALA A 223 -27.79 21.93 16.62
N ARG A 224 -28.30 20.74 16.98
CA ARG A 224 -28.92 20.48 18.30
C ARG A 224 -27.94 20.53 19.47
N LEU A 225 -26.68 20.15 19.24
CA LEU A 225 -25.62 20.27 20.25
C LEU A 225 -25.19 21.73 20.48
N ARG A 226 -25.36 22.60 19.47
CA ARG A 226 -25.04 24.03 19.55
C ARG A 226 -26.09 24.82 20.34
N GLU A 227 -27.38 24.45 20.24
CA GLU A 227 -28.47 25.03 21.05
C GLU A 227 -28.42 24.63 22.53
N ARG A 228 -27.95 23.41 22.86
CA ARG A 228 -27.76 22.99 24.27
C ARG A 228 -26.60 23.70 24.97
N ARG A 229 -25.70 24.35 24.22
CA ARG A 229 -24.56 25.11 24.75
C ARG A 229 -24.85 26.61 24.88
N SER A 230 -26.02 27.09 24.45
CA SER A 230 -26.40 28.51 24.44
C SER A 230 -27.63 28.83 25.30
N LYS A 231 -28.13 27.89 26.10
CA LYS A 231 -28.98 28.23 27.25
C LYS A 231 -28.07 28.39 28.48
N PRO A 232 -28.20 29.51 29.22
CA PRO A 232 -27.34 29.83 30.35
C PRO A 232 -27.44 28.79 31.47
#